data_AF-A0AB36HV35-F1
#
_entry.id   AF-A0AB36HV35-F1
#
_cell.length_a   1.000
_cell.length_b   1.000
_cell.length_c   1.000
_cell.angle_alpha   90.00
_cell.angle_beta   90.00
_cell.angle_gamma   90.00
#
_symmetry.space_group_name_H-M   'P 1'
#
loop_
_entity.id
_entity.type
_entity.pdbx_description
1 polymer ?
#
loop_
_entity_poly.entity_id
_entity_poly.type
_entity_poly.pdbx_seq_one_letter_code
_entity_poly.pdbx_strand_id
1 'polypeptide(L)'
;MTSPELATNLARFAEMEGRHPRLLLATASSAEESHHKHVATLFADGGFDVDIAPKNSDAQSIARQAVDCDADILVLIRLSLTAEDRVGVADVISSLAALDAEYIKFGIVGKTDDPARDNVDFVFDLEHLGTDDCEALVGYILEIEEDRVAQHI
;
A
#
# COMPACT_ATOMS: atom_id res chain seq x y z
N MET A 1 -11.05 0.73 -18.82
CA MET A 1 -11.27 -0.70 -19.12
C MET A 1 -10.19 -1.43 -18.37
N THR A 2 -10.55 -2.25 -17.38
CA THR A 2 -9.61 -3.04 -16.59
C THR A 2 -8.74 -3.88 -17.53
N SER A 3 -7.43 -3.89 -17.33
CA SER A 3 -6.53 -4.74 -18.09
C SER A 3 -6.95 -6.21 -17.95
N PRO A 4 -7.01 -7.02 -19.03
CA PRO A 4 -7.34 -8.44 -18.94
C PRO A 4 -6.42 -9.22 -18.00
N GLU A 5 -5.16 -8.78 -17.90
CA GLU A 5 -4.15 -9.37 -17.04
C GLU A 5 -4.41 -9.04 -15.56
N LEU A 6 -4.66 -7.77 -15.24
CA LEU A 6 -5.10 -7.36 -13.90
C LEU A 6 -6.32 -8.17 -13.41
N ALA A 7 -7.36 -8.32 -14.24
CA ALA A 7 -8.55 -9.09 -13.86
C ALA A 7 -8.24 -10.57 -13.59
N THR A 8 -7.32 -11.15 -14.37
CA THR A 8 -6.88 -12.55 -14.19
C THR A 8 -6.11 -12.71 -12.89
N ASN A 9 -5.20 -11.78 -12.60
CA ASN A 9 -4.40 -11.80 -11.37
C ASN A 9 -5.28 -11.60 -10.13
N LEU A 10 -6.24 -10.66 -10.16
CA LEU A 10 -7.20 -10.49 -9.07
C LEU A 10 -8.02 -11.77 -8.82
N ALA A 11 -8.45 -12.46 -9.88
CA ALA A 11 -9.17 -13.73 -9.75
C ALA A 11 -8.30 -14.81 -9.11
N ARG A 12 -7.03 -14.93 -9.50
CA ARG A 12 -6.07 -15.86 -8.88
C ARG A 12 -5.85 -15.56 -7.41
N PHE A 13 -5.68 -14.29 -7.05
CA PHE A 13 -5.52 -13.88 -5.66
C PHE A 13 -6.76 -14.26 -4.84
N ALA A 14 -7.95 -13.98 -5.39
CA ALA A 14 -9.21 -14.35 -4.75
C ALA A 14 -9.41 -15.88 -4.64
N GLU A 15 -8.90 -16.69 -5.56
CA GLU A 15 -8.91 -18.16 -5.45
C GLU A 15 -7.99 -18.67 -4.33
N MET A 16 -6.87 -17.99 -4.08
CA MET A 16 -5.90 -18.36 -3.04
C MET A 16 -6.34 -17.88 -1.64
N GLU A 17 -6.64 -16.59 -1.51
CA GLU A 17 -6.92 -15.94 -0.21
C GLU A 17 -8.42 -15.85 0.10
N GLY A 18 -9.30 -16.11 -0.86
CA GLY A 18 -10.76 -16.04 -0.69
C GLY A 18 -11.33 -14.62 -0.58
N ARG A 19 -10.50 -13.59 -0.81
CA ARG A 19 -10.87 -12.17 -0.78
C ARG A 19 -10.07 -11.38 -1.82
N HIS A 20 -10.47 -10.14 -2.08
CA HIS A 20 -9.64 -9.19 -2.83
C HIS A 20 -8.44 -8.73 -1.96
N PRO A 21 -7.36 -8.24 -2.59
CA PRO A 21 -6.26 -7.65 -1.85
C PRO A 21 -6.71 -6.39 -1.12
N ARG A 22 -6.28 -6.25 0.13
CA ARG A 22 -6.63 -5.15 1.03
C ARG A 22 -5.50 -4.15 1.13
N LEU A 23 -5.86 -2.88 1.02
CA LEU A 23 -4.92 -1.77 1.06
C LEU A 23 -5.35 -0.76 2.11
N LEU A 24 -4.48 -0.47 3.08
CA LEU A 24 -4.63 0.69 3.95
C LEU A 24 -3.93 1.90 3.31
N LEU A 25 -4.69 2.96 3.08
CA LEU A 25 -4.18 4.23 2.57
C LEU A 25 -4.01 5.24 3.70
N ALA A 26 -2.79 5.71 3.91
CA ALA A 26 -2.44 6.75 4.86
C ALA A 26 -1.79 7.96 4.16
N THR A 27 -1.77 9.12 4.82
CA THR A 27 -0.98 10.29 4.39
C THR A 27 0.15 10.54 5.36
N ALA A 28 1.29 10.97 4.82
CA ALA A 28 2.44 11.34 5.63
C ALA A 28 2.16 12.60 6.46
N SER A 29 1.43 13.58 5.93
CA SER A 29 1.06 14.80 6.65
C SER A 29 -0.34 15.30 6.27
N SER A 30 -0.81 16.32 6.99
CA SER A 30 -2.05 17.03 6.66
C SER A 30 -2.05 17.65 5.26
N ALA A 31 -0.88 17.99 4.71
CA ALA A 31 -0.75 18.62 3.40
C ALA A 31 -1.15 17.68 2.24
N GLU A 32 -1.06 16.36 2.41
CA GLU A 32 -1.37 15.39 1.37
C GLU A 32 -2.83 14.86 1.42
N GLU A 33 -3.64 15.26 2.41
CA GLU A 33 -5.02 14.80 2.57
C GLU A 33 -5.91 15.04 1.33
N SER A 34 -5.62 16.10 0.56
CA SER A 34 -6.35 16.41 -0.67
C SER A 34 -6.23 15.31 -1.73
N HIS A 35 -5.18 14.49 -1.67
CA HIS A 35 -4.92 13.41 -2.62
C HIS A 35 -5.56 12.08 -2.21
N HIS A 36 -6.00 11.91 -0.96
CA HIS A 36 -6.59 10.66 -0.45
C HIS A 36 -7.69 10.12 -1.35
N LYS A 37 -8.66 10.96 -1.69
CA LYS A 37 -9.82 10.53 -2.49
C LYS A 37 -9.38 10.04 -3.87
N HIS A 38 -8.46 10.75 -4.50
CA HIS A 38 -8.00 10.41 -5.84
C HIS A 38 -7.25 9.07 -5.85
N VAL A 39 -6.28 8.90 -4.94
CA VAL A 39 -5.48 7.68 -4.82
C VAL A 39 -6.35 6.48 -4.41
N ALA A 40 -7.27 6.66 -3.44
CA ALA A 40 -8.18 5.61 -3.03
C ALA A 40 -9.09 5.13 -4.18
N THR A 41 -9.62 6.06 -4.98
CA THR A 41 -10.43 5.69 -6.15
C THR A 41 -9.61 4.91 -7.18
N LEU A 42 -8.36 5.29 -7.44
CA LEU A 42 -7.50 4.56 -8.38
C LEU A 42 -7.26 3.11 -7.95
N PHE A 43 -6.91 2.88 -6.68
CA PHE A 43 -6.72 1.52 -6.17
C PHE A 43 -8.03 0.73 -6.12
N ALA A 44 -9.14 1.35 -5.75
CA ALA A 44 -10.45 0.70 -5.75
C ALA A 44 -10.88 0.30 -7.17
N ASP A 45 -10.68 1.17 -8.17
CA ASP A 45 -10.91 0.86 -9.58
C ASP A 45 -9.95 -0.24 -10.10
N GLY A 46 -8.77 -0.33 -9.49
CA GLY A 46 -7.79 -1.40 -9.67
C GLY A 46 -8.14 -2.74 -9.00
N GLY A 47 -9.26 -2.81 -8.26
CA GLY A 47 -9.78 -4.04 -7.66
C GLY A 47 -9.36 -4.30 -6.22
N PHE A 48 -8.73 -3.33 -5.56
CA PHE A 48 -8.37 -3.43 -4.14
C PHE A 48 -9.55 -3.07 -3.23
N ASP A 49 -9.64 -3.76 -2.10
CA ASP A 49 -10.47 -3.33 -0.97
C ASP A 49 -9.69 -2.26 -0.19
N VAL A 50 -10.06 -0.99 -0.35
CA VAL A 50 -9.31 0.15 0.18
C VAL A 50 -9.90 0.66 1.48
N ASP A 51 -9.13 0.55 2.56
CA ASP A 51 -9.35 1.24 3.83
C ASP A 51 -8.55 2.54 3.89
N ILE A 52 -9.04 3.54 4.63
CA ILE A 52 -8.38 4.85 4.74
C ILE A 52 -8.06 5.13 6.21
N ALA A 53 -6.80 5.44 6.49
CA ALA A 53 -6.36 5.79 7.82
C ALA A 53 -6.91 7.16 8.26
N PRO A 54 -7.21 7.36 9.56
CA PRO A 54 -7.61 8.66 10.07
C PRO A 54 -6.56 9.72 9.79
N LYS A 55 -7.04 10.95 9.63
CA LYS A 55 -6.21 12.13 9.42
C LYS A 55 -5.25 12.34 10.58
N ASN A 56 -4.02 12.74 10.27
CA ASN A 56 -2.96 13.05 11.24
C ASN A 56 -2.67 11.90 12.22
N SER A 57 -2.83 10.66 11.75
CA SER A 57 -2.43 9.47 12.51
C SER A 57 -0.91 9.40 12.61
N ASP A 58 -0.40 9.03 13.78
CA ASP A 58 1.02 8.72 13.95
C ASP A 58 1.39 7.35 13.34
N ALA A 59 2.69 7.08 13.21
CA ALA A 59 3.21 5.85 12.62
C ALA A 59 2.69 4.58 13.33
N GLN A 60 2.62 4.62 14.66
CA GLN A 60 2.17 3.49 15.47
C GLN A 60 0.69 3.17 15.21
N SER A 61 -0.14 4.21 15.14
CA SER A 61 -1.57 4.09 14.86
C SER A 61 -1.82 3.59 13.44
N ILE A 62 -1.05 4.09 12.46
CA ILE A 62 -1.13 3.62 11.07
C ILE A 62 -0.76 2.14 10.98
N ALA A 63 0.37 1.72 11.57
CA ALA A 63 0.80 0.33 11.57
C ALA A 63 -0.21 -0.57 12.27
N ARG A 64 -0.76 -0.12 13.41
CA ARG A 64 -1.78 -0.86 14.14
C ARG A 64 -3.05 -1.04 13.31
N GLN A 65 -3.47 0.00 12.62
CA GLN A 65 -4.64 -0.08 11.75
C GLN A 65 -4.40 -1.00 10.55
N ALA A 66 -3.19 -1.02 9.99
CA ALA A 66 -2.86 -1.94 8.90
C ALA A 66 -3.07 -3.40 9.34
N VAL A 67 -2.64 -3.73 10.56
CA VAL A 67 -2.88 -5.04 11.18
C VAL A 67 -4.37 -5.28 11.46
N ASP A 68 -5.03 -4.32 12.11
CA ASP A 68 -6.45 -4.46 12.50
C ASP A 68 -7.39 -4.61 11.29
N CYS A 69 -7.02 -4.02 10.13
CA CYS A 69 -7.74 -4.15 8.86
C CYS A 69 -7.41 -5.43 8.07
N ASP A 70 -6.43 -6.23 8.52
CA ASP A 70 -5.86 -7.33 7.73
C ASP A 70 -5.39 -6.84 6.35
N ALA A 71 -4.65 -5.73 6.32
CA ALA A 71 -4.15 -5.15 5.09
C ALA A 71 -2.98 -5.98 4.55
N ASP A 72 -3.02 -6.30 3.25
CA ASP A 72 -1.86 -6.87 2.56
C ASP A 72 -0.83 -5.78 2.27
N ILE A 73 -1.32 -4.55 2.04
CA ILE A 73 -0.54 -3.41 1.62
C ILE A 73 -0.85 -2.19 2.48
N LEU A 74 0.19 -1.47 2.89
CA LEU A 74 0.12 -0.11 3.43
C LEU A 74 0.70 0.85 2.40
N VAL A 75 -0.08 1.85 1.98
CA VAL A 75 0.40 2.94 1.13
C VAL A 75 0.44 4.24 1.93
N LEU A 76 1.59 4.90 1.93
CA LEU A 76 1.75 6.25 2.46
C LEU A 76 1.83 7.27 1.33
N ILE A 77 0.83 8.14 1.21
CA ILE A 77 0.90 9.30 0.31
C ILE A 77 1.89 10.30 0.90
N ARG A 78 2.96 10.58 0.17
CA ARG A 78 4.07 11.42 0.64
C ARG A 78 4.64 12.25 -0.49
N LEU A 79 4.38 13.55 -0.45
CA LEU A 79 4.80 14.51 -1.49
C LEU A 79 5.71 15.59 -0.91
N SER A 80 5.47 15.98 0.34
CA SER A 80 6.24 17.00 1.03
C SER A 80 7.31 16.36 1.91
N LEU A 81 8.57 16.64 1.60
CA LEU A 81 9.69 16.19 2.42
C LEU A 81 9.99 17.12 3.61
N THR A 82 9.23 18.20 3.76
CA THR A 82 9.51 19.29 4.71
C THR A 82 8.35 19.61 5.63
N ALA A 83 7.23 18.87 5.56
CA ALA A 83 6.11 19.06 6.48
C ALA A 83 6.53 18.74 7.93
N GLU A 84 6.15 19.61 8.88
CA GLU A 84 6.56 19.50 10.30
C GLU A 84 5.86 18.35 11.02
N ASP A 85 4.60 18.07 10.64
CA ASP A 85 3.74 17.01 11.15
C ASP A 85 3.92 15.68 10.41
N ARG A 86 4.99 15.54 9.62
CA ARG A 86 5.18 14.40 8.72
C ARG A 86 5.53 13.12 9.48
N VAL A 87 4.74 12.08 9.26
CA VAL A 87 5.04 10.70 9.61
C VAL A 87 6.27 10.19 8.84
N GLY A 88 7.26 9.68 9.57
CA GLY A 88 8.47 9.11 9.00
C GLY A 88 8.26 7.69 8.45
N VAL A 89 8.84 7.42 7.28
CA VAL A 89 8.85 6.07 6.68
C VAL A 89 9.54 5.06 7.61
N ALA A 90 10.68 5.45 8.20
CA ALA A 90 11.39 4.62 9.16
C ALA A 90 10.56 4.31 10.43
N ASP A 91 9.75 5.28 10.88
CA ASP A 91 8.89 5.10 12.06
C ASP A 91 7.75 4.12 11.76
N VAL A 92 7.18 4.17 10.55
CA VAL A 92 6.17 3.21 10.09
C VAL A 92 6.75 1.80 10.01
N ILE A 93 7.93 1.63 9.39
CA ILE A 93 8.62 0.34 9.30
C ILE A 93 8.91 -0.22 10.70
N SER A 94 9.47 0.61 11.58
CA SER A 94 9.75 0.24 12.97
C SER A 94 8.46 -0.17 13.71
N SER A 95 7.35 0.53 13.46
CA SER A 95 6.06 0.23 14.07
C SER A 95 5.45 -1.07 13.55
N LEU A 96 5.56 -1.36 12.25
CA LEU A 96 5.15 -2.64 11.67
C LEU A 96 5.98 -3.79 12.25
N ALA A 97 7.30 -3.64 12.32
CA ALA A 97 8.19 -4.64 12.92
C ALA A 97 7.87 -4.88 14.40
N ALA A 98 7.57 -3.83 15.16
CA ALA A 98 7.17 -3.97 16.57
C ALA A 98 5.83 -4.70 16.77
N LEU A 99 5.03 -4.85 15.71
CA LEU A 99 3.77 -5.59 15.69
C LEU A 99 3.89 -6.96 15.00
N ASP A 100 5.10 -7.41 14.67
CA ASP A 100 5.37 -8.62 13.87
C ASP A 100 4.63 -8.60 12.51
N ALA A 101 4.42 -7.39 11.95
CA ALA A 101 3.61 -7.13 10.76
C ALA A 101 4.44 -6.82 9.51
N GLU A 102 5.69 -7.31 9.44
CA GLU A 102 6.60 -7.12 8.29
C GLU A 102 6.12 -7.85 7.02
N TYR A 103 5.09 -8.69 7.14
CA TYR A 103 4.43 -9.31 5.99
C TYR A 103 3.58 -8.31 5.19
N ILE A 104 3.15 -7.20 5.81
CA ILE A 104 2.40 -6.13 5.14
C ILE A 104 3.35 -5.35 4.25
N LYS A 105 3.05 -5.29 2.96
CA LYS A 105 3.88 -4.60 1.98
C LYS A 105 3.70 -3.11 2.08
N PHE A 106 4.79 -2.41 2.33
CA PHE A 106 4.78 -0.98 2.59
C PHE A 106 5.32 -0.22 1.39
N GLY A 107 4.55 0.73 0.87
CA GLY A 107 4.96 1.55 -0.27
C GLY A 107 4.56 3.01 -0.16
N ILE A 108 5.13 3.80 -1.08
CA ILE A 108 4.91 5.25 -1.16
C ILE A 108 4.19 5.58 -2.46
N VAL A 109 3.18 6.45 -2.36
CA VAL A 109 2.64 7.18 -3.52
C VAL A 109 3.09 8.63 -3.39
N GLY A 110 3.93 9.09 -4.32
CA GLY A 110 4.63 10.34 -4.17
C GLY A 110 5.44 10.68 -5.40
N LYS A 111 6.70 11.05 -5.18
CA LYS A 111 7.68 11.21 -6.27
C LYS A 111 8.55 9.97 -6.38
N THR A 112 8.92 9.62 -7.61
CA THR A 112 9.77 8.44 -7.88
C THR A 112 11.17 8.55 -7.30
N ASP A 113 11.65 9.77 -7.02
CA ASP A 113 12.93 10.08 -6.39
C ASP A 113 12.83 10.29 -4.87
N ASP A 114 11.77 9.79 -4.20
CA ASP A 114 11.67 9.88 -2.73
C ASP A 114 12.93 9.28 -2.08
N PRO A 115 13.59 10.01 -1.16
CA PRO A 115 14.83 9.55 -0.52
C PRO A 115 14.67 8.27 0.30
N ALA A 116 13.43 7.86 0.63
CA ALA A 116 13.15 6.62 1.33
C ALA A 116 12.78 5.45 0.39
N ARG A 117 12.94 5.61 -0.94
CA ARG A 117 12.62 4.58 -1.94
C ARG A 117 13.28 3.24 -1.66
N ASP A 118 14.53 3.22 -1.23
CA ASP A 118 15.29 1.99 -0.97
C ASP A 118 14.87 1.28 0.34
N ASN A 119 13.98 1.90 1.12
CA ASN A 119 13.51 1.39 2.40
C ASN A 119 12.09 0.82 2.33
N VAL A 120 11.42 0.90 1.18
CA VAL A 120 10.03 0.49 0.98
C VAL A 120 9.94 -0.53 -0.15
N ASP A 121 8.88 -1.34 -0.16
CA ASP A 121 8.70 -2.40 -1.16
C ASP A 121 8.44 -1.82 -2.55
N PHE A 122 7.77 -0.68 -2.64
CA PHE A 122 7.48 0.00 -3.92
C PHE A 122 7.27 1.51 -3.76
N VAL A 123 7.47 2.23 -4.86
CA VAL A 123 7.18 3.67 -4.98
C VAL A 123 6.48 3.94 -6.30
N PHE A 124 5.30 4.55 -6.24
CA PHE A 124 4.56 5.01 -7.41
C PHE A 124 4.57 6.53 -7.53
N ASP A 125 4.64 6.99 -8.77
CA ASP A 125 4.48 8.40 -9.10
C ASP A 125 3.01 8.77 -9.01
N LEU A 126 2.66 9.74 -8.15
CA LEU A 126 1.28 10.20 -8.05
C LEU A 126 0.75 10.80 -9.37
N GLU A 127 1.58 11.46 -10.17
CA GLU A 127 1.13 12.09 -11.42
C GLU A 127 0.86 11.07 -12.54
N HIS A 128 1.46 9.88 -12.43
CA HIS A 128 1.36 8.82 -13.43
C HIS A 128 0.66 7.55 -12.90
N LEU A 129 0.16 7.59 -11.67
CA LEU A 129 -0.52 6.46 -11.03
C LEU A 129 -1.71 6.00 -11.86
N GLY A 130 -1.72 4.73 -12.26
CA GLY A 130 -2.75 4.17 -13.11
C GLY A 130 -2.97 2.67 -12.95
N THR A 131 -3.69 2.10 -13.92
CA THR A 131 -4.03 0.68 -13.95
C THR A 131 -2.79 -0.21 -14.00
N ASP A 132 -1.74 0.22 -14.71
CA ASP A 132 -0.51 -0.55 -14.87
C ASP A 132 0.24 -0.72 -13.54
N ASP A 133 0.21 0.31 -12.68
CA ASP A 133 0.77 0.23 -11.32
C ASP A 133 -0.04 -0.73 -10.44
N CYS A 134 -1.37 -0.73 -10.57
CA CYS A 134 -2.24 -1.67 -9.88
C CYS A 134 -1.96 -3.11 -10.33
N GLU A 135 -1.78 -3.33 -11.63
CA GLU A 135 -1.44 -4.64 -12.19
C GLU A 135 -0.09 -5.13 -11.69
N ALA A 136 0.93 -4.27 -11.70
CA ALA A 136 2.24 -4.58 -11.15
C ALA A 136 2.16 -4.92 -9.65
N LEU A 137 1.36 -4.18 -8.89
CA LEU A 137 1.19 -4.41 -7.45
C LEU A 137 0.46 -5.72 -7.15
N VAL A 138 -0.59 -6.05 -7.91
CA VAL A 138 -1.29 -7.34 -7.77
C VAL A 138 -0.37 -8.51 -8.17
N GLY A 139 0.42 -8.35 -9.24
CA GLY A 139 1.41 -9.35 -9.63
C GLY A 139 2.44 -9.59 -8.53
N TYR A 140 2.97 -8.51 -7.95
CA TYR A 140 3.94 -8.58 -6.85
C TYR A 140 3.40 -9.33 -5.63
N ILE A 141 2.18 -9.02 -5.15
CA ILE A 141 1.61 -9.73 -4.00
C ILE A 141 1.32 -11.20 -4.32
N LEU A 142 0.88 -11.51 -5.54
CA LEU A 142 0.63 -12.89 -5.94
C LEU A 142 1.90 -13.74 -5.90
N GLU A 143 3.02 -13.22 -6.43
CA GLU A 143 4.30 -13.94 -6.39
C GLU A 143 4.71 -14.29 -4.96
N ILE A 144 4.54 -13.34 -4.03
CA ILE A 144 4.83 -13.54 -2.61
C ILE A 144 3.93 -14.62 -2.00
N GLU A 145 2.65 -14.60 -2.35
CA GLU A 145 1.67 -15.55 -1.86
C GLU A 145 1.89 -16.96 -2.41
N GLU A 146 2.26 -17.08 -3.69
CA GLU A 146 2.61 -18.35 -4.31
C GLU A 146 3.86 -18.96 -3.68
N ASP A 147 4.88 -18.13 -3.41
CA ASP A 147 6.09 -18.55 -2.69
C ASP A 147 5.78 -19.01 -1.25
N ARG A 148 4.87 -18.32 -0.56
CA ARG A 148 4.42 -18.68 0.79
C ARG A 148 3.75 -20.06 0.82
N VAL A 149 2.86 -20.32 -0.13
CA VAL A 149 2.18 -21.61 -0.28
C VAL A 149 3.17 -22.71 -0.64
N ALA A 150 4.11 -22.46 -1.56
CA ALA A 150 5.12 -23.43 -1.99
C ALA A 150 6.05 -23.87 -0.85
N GLN A 151 6.35 -22.99 0.11
CA GLN A 151 7.22 -23.29 1.25
C GLN A 151 6.52 -24.05 2.40
N HIS A 152 5.19 -24.11 2.41
CA HIS A 152 4.39 -24.80 3.43
C HIS A 152 3.85 -26.18 2.98
N ILE A 153 4.32 -26.69 1.83
CA ILE A 153 4.09 -28.05 1.31
C ILE A 153 5.35 -28.91 1.53
#